data_AF-A0A2G5WFD4-F1
#
_entry.id   AF-A0A2G5WFD4-F1
#
_cell.length_a   1.000
_cell.length_b   1.000
_cell.length_c   1.000
_cell.angle_alpha   90.00
_cell.angle_beta   90.00
_cell.angle_gamma   90.00
#
_symmetry.space_group_name_H-M   'P 1'
#
loop_
_entity.id
_entity.type
_entity.pdbx_description
1 polymer ?
#
loop_
_entity_poly.entity_id
_entity_poly.type
_entity_poly.pdbx_seq_one_letter_code
_entity_poly.pdbx_strand_id
1 'polypeptide(L)'
;MKKNFLFTIILALVFSMSISSTGWAAQPAEGFDPNDGIYVKAETDHYFKGRYSNGRIFAEYLAKELAGDYDNLTNYAVGGAFTGVLTGTKGKDDERSNWSTWLKGWGGVQQTKTFLAENNGKADPKALYIISVGGNDAYAAQDLGEDRAADLSSDSALAMTKNLLEAGAKYVLLPNRFEDDRTDLTSFEDMRNQQVVDKINAYLASDAAPKDVHVLYGHNQLLNENIEEQGFEKFGYKSMGFYLISDWVPAYGYALASEDNSDIFPTTKEQETQGGYGIYSTDSKYYTPETAAFEPNDFYLYDEYHPSNRTHKHFATYLLNKDIESEDGTFEKVYNGEMNPFAKALANGTIPNEYTTIYTFGDSSIDSGRGLEVTTTLVKNRVKTEANDPSANQSNTDDNEATHGSSYIVKPGDNLWNIVKMRYPGKQTNAQIAHEVQAIYQANQNIIHNPHLIYPNQTITLPSVSK
;
A
#
# COMPACT_ATOMS: atom_id res chain seq x y z
N MET A 1 50.96 -53.42 13.53
CA MET A 1 49.48 -53.49 13.51
C MET A 1 48.93 -52.09 13.25
N LYS A 2 48.03 -51.96 12.25
CA LYS A 2 46.94 -50.96 12.09
C LYS A 2 47.30 -49.45 12.17
N LYS A 3 47.25 -48.69 11.07
CA LYS A 3 46.09 -48.06 10.36
C LYS A 3 45.74 -46.64 10.88
N ASN A 4 45.87 -45.67 9.97
CA ASN A 4 44.89 -44.65 9.53
C ASN A 4 44.21 -43.70 10.54
N PHE A 5 44.42 -42.39 10.29
CA PHE A 5 43.42 -41.36 9.93
C PHE A 5 42.37 -40.89 10.97
N LEU A 6 42.15 -39.55 10.97
CA LEU A 6 40.88 -38.80 11.14
C LEU A 6 40.73 -37.83 12.35
N PHE A 7 40.56 -36.55 11.99
CA PHE A 7 39.68 -35.47 12.48
C PHE A 7 39.61 -35.01 13.96
N THR A 8 39.89 -33.71 14.14
CA THR A 8 38.95 -32.59 14.39
C THR A 8 37.93 -32.66 15.55
N ILE A 9 37.87 -31.53 16.29
CA ILE A 9 36.84 -31.06 17.24
C ILE A 9 36.83 -31.76 18.60
N ILE A 10 37.41 -31.11 19.63
CA ILE A 10 36.77 -30.87 20.94
C ILE A 10 37.39 -29.59 21.53
N LEU A 11 36.74 -28.45 21.35
CA LEU A 11 36.87 -27.32 22.29
C LEU A 11 35.54 -27.24 23.04
N ALA A 12 35.47 -28.00 24.12
CA ALA A 12 34.37 -27.94 25.05
C ALA A 12 34.88 -27.39 26.39
N LEU A 13 34.11 -26.42 26.89
CA LEU A 13 33.97 -26.02 28.29
C LEU A 13 35.08 -25.14 28.87
N VAL A 14 34.84 -23.83 28.87
CA VAL A 14 34.68 -23.13 30.16
C VAL A 14 33.68 -21.97 30.05
N PHE A 15 32.85 -21.86 31.10
CA PHE A 15 32.04 -20.71 31.53
C PHE A 15 30.69 -20.43 30.85
N SER A 16 29.69 -21.13 31.39
CA SER A 16 28.49 -20.48 31.92
C SER A 16 28.85 -19.22 32.72
N MET A 17 28.73 -18.07 32.09
CA MET A 17 28.35 -16.84 32.78
C MET A 17 27.11 -16.31 32.07
N SER A 18 26.04 -16.32 32.84
CA SER A 18 24.85 -15.51 32.64
C SER A 18 25.25 -14.05 32.41
N ILE A 19 25.45 -13.68 31.16
CA ILE A 19 25.34 -12.30 30.73
C ILE A 19 23.83 -12.07 30.64
N SER A 20 23.30 -11.37 31.63
CA SER A 20 22.04 -10.68 31.53
C SER A 20 21.92 -10.08 30.13
N SER A 21 20.91 -10.48 29.37
CA SER A 21 20.50 -9.79 28.15
C SER A 21 20.04 -8.38 28.54
N THR A 22 20.99 -7.48 28.80
CA THR A 22 20.75 -6.05 28.73
C THR A 22 20.38 -5.81 27.28
N GLY A 23 19.09 -5.54 27.08
CA GLY A 23 18.45 -5.47 25.79
C GLY A 23 19.34 -4.76 24.79
N TRP A 24 19.69 -5.48 23.73
CA TRP A 24 19.94 -4.82 22.47
C TRP A 24 18.64 -4.09 22.17
N ALA A 25 18.60 -2.79 22.46
CA ALA A 25 17.62 -1.92 21.86
C ALA A 25 17.73 -2.19 20.37
N ALA A 26 16.68 -2.78 19.79
CA ALA A 26 16.60 -2.99 18.36
C ALA A 26 16.97 -1.66 17.72
N GLN A 27 18.01 -1.66 16.88
CA GLN A 27 18.26 -0.54 16.00
C GLN A 27 16.94 -0.30 15.27
N PRO A 28 16.34 0.91 15.34
CA PRO A 28 15.10 1.15 14.64
C PRO A 28 15.36 0.86 13.16
N ALA A 29 14.62 -0.11 12.62
CA ALA A 29 14.65 -0.39 11.19
C ALA A 29 14.37 0.92 10.45
N GLU A 30 15.06 1.18 9.34
CA GLU A 30 14.80 2.37 8.53
C GLU A 30 13.30 2.42 8.18
N GLY A 31 12.60 3.47 8.65
CA GLY A 31 11.16 3.66 8.42
C GLY A 31 10.23 3.19 9.54
N PHE A 32 10.74 2.62 10.64
CA PHE A 32 9.94 2.28 11.83
C PHE A 32 9.88 3.47 12.81
N ASP A 33 8.66 3.87 13.18
CA ASP A 33 8.44 4.81 14.29
C ASP A 33 7.94 4.07 15.54
N PRO A 34 8.79 3.92 16.57
CA PRO A 34 8.41 3.24 17.81
C PRO A 34 7.37 3.99 18.65
N ASN A 35 7.14 5.28 18.41
CA ASN A 35 6.16 6.07 19.16
C ASN A 35 4.73 5.83 18.70
N ASP A 36 4.55 5.58 17.40
CA ASP A 36 3.23 5.33 16.81
C ASP A 36 3.01 3.86 16.46
N GLY A 37 4.05 3.03 16.51
CA GLY A 37 3.99 1.60 16.17
C GLY A 37 3.78 1.35 14.67
N ILE A 38 4.15 2.32 13.83
CA ILE A 38 3.81 2.35 12.40
C ILE A 38 5.01 1.91 11.54
N TYR A 39 4.74 1.00 10.61
CA TYR A 39 5.66 0.47 9.62
C TYR A 39 5.11 0.69 8.21
N VAL A 40 5.29 1.87 7.58
CA VAL A 40 4.88 1.98 6.18
C VAL A 40 6.00 1.41 5.34
N LYS A 41 6.06 0.07 5.30
CA LYS A 41 7.05 -0.66 4.52
C LYS A 41 6.42 -1.92 3.95
N ALA A 42 6.51 -2.08 2.63
CA ALA A 42 6.72 -3.40 2.06
C ALA A 42 8.10 -3.86 2.56
N GLU A 43 8.14 -4.48 3.74
CA GLU A 43 9.38 -4.85 4.43
C GLU A 43 10.32 -5.56 3.48
N THR A 44 11.57 -5.09 3.33
CA THR A 44 12.55 -5.68 2.40
C THR A 44 12.87 -7.15 2.70
N ASP A 45 12.45 -7.59 3.88
CA ASP A 45 12.67 -8.93 4.39
C ASP A 45 11.62 -9.91 3.83
N HIS A 46 10.50 -9.39 3.33
CA HIS A 46 9.42 -10.15 2.70
C HIS A 46 9.18 -9.69 1.27
N TYR A 47 9.07 -8.39 1.08
CA TYR A 47 8.84 -7.75 -0.20
C TYR A 47 10.13 -7.40 -0.93
N PHE A 48 10.14 -7.57 -2.25
CA PHE A 48 11.33 -7.33 -3.06
C PHE A 48 11.66 -5.84 -3.10
N LYS A 49 12.72 -5.41 -2.41
CA LYS A 49 13.28 -4.04 -2.51
C LYS A 49 12.21 -2.93 -2.45
N GLY A 50 11.22 -3.07 -1.57
CA GLY A 50 10.14 -2.10 -1.36
C GLY A 50 8.97 -2.15 -2.36
N ARG A 51 8.95 -3.09 -3.32
CA ARG A 51 7.78 -3.37 -4.18
C ARG A 51 6.74 -4.15 -3.39
N TYR A 52 5.45 -3.93 -3.62
CA TYR A 52 4.40 -4.82 -3.09
C TYR A 52 4.31 -6.12 -3.91
N SER A 53 5.42 -6.86 -4.03
CA SER A 53 5.51 -8.15 -4.73
C SER A 53 6.81 -8.87 -4.32
N ASN A 54 6.98 -10.13 -4.73
CA ASN A 54 8.23 -10.89 -4.57
C ASN A 54 9.29 -10.59 -5.65
N GLY A 55 9.09 -9.58 -6.49
CA GLY A 55 10.02 -9.19 -7.53
C GLY A 55 9.67 -7.84 -8.15
N ARG A 56 10.21 -7.57 -9.33
CA ARG A 56 9.86 -6.39 -10.12
C ARG A 56 8.40 -6.36 -10.53
N ILE A 57 7.87 -5.15 -10.66
CA ILE A 57 6.52 -4.89 -11.15
C ILE A 57 6.48 -4.74 -12.69
N PHE A 58 5.29 -4.83 -13.28
CA PHE A 58 5.12 -4.80 -14.74
C PHE A 58 5.68 -3.52 -15.40
N ALA A 59 5.58 -2.36 -14.73
CA ALA A 59 6.10 -1.10 -15.24
C ALA A 59 7.63 -1.11 -15.41
N GLU A 60 8.35 -1.86 -14.57
CA GLU A 60 9.80 -2.02 -14.70
C GLU A 60 10.15 -2.84 -15.95
N TYR A 61 9.40 -3.91 -16.25
CA TYR A 61 9.59 -4.68 -17.48
C TYR A 61 9.23 -3.86 -18.73
N LEU A 62 8.17 -3.05 -18.69
CA LEU A 62 7.88 -2.10 -19.77
C LEU A 62 9.04 -1.13 -19.98
N ALA A 63 9.68 -0.63 -18.91
CA ALA A 63 10.85 0.24 -19.03
C ALA A 63 12.04 -0.46 -19.66
N LYS A 64 12.29 -1.73 -19.28
CA LYS A 64 13.32 -2.53 -19.92
C LYS A 64 13.08 -2.71 -21.43
N GLU A 65 11.86 -3.03 -21.80
CA GLU A 65 11.49 -3.38 -23.17
C GLU A 65 11.33 -2.18 -24.11
N LEU A 66 10.84 -1.05 -23.58
CA LEU A 66 10.49 0.12 -24.37
C LEU A 66 11.45 1.30 -24.16
N ALA A 67 12.20 1.34 -23.06
CA ALA A 67 13.21 2.36 -22.79
C ALA A 67 14.63 1.76 -22.64
N GLY A 68 14.79 0.45 -22.85
CA GLY A 68 16.08 -0.24 -22.92
C GLY A 68 16.67 -0.70 -21.59
N ASP A 69 16.22 -0.13 -20.46
CA ASP A 69 16.71 -0.50 -19.13
C ASP A 69 15.65 -0.34 -18.03
N TYR A 70 15.75 -1.13 -16.96
CA TYR A 70 14.89 -1.01 -15.78
C TYR A 70 15.04 0.35 -15.10
N ASP A 71 16.24 0.94 -15.15
CA ASP A 71 16.55 2.22 -14.51
C ASP A 71 15.93 3.42 -15.28
N ASN A 72 15.39 3.20 -16.48
CA ASN A 72 14.66 4.22 -17.23
C ASN A 72 13.17 4.33 -16.83
N LEU A 73 12.82 3.82 -15.64
CA LEU A 73 11.55 4.05 -14.97
C LEU A 73 11.71 5.11 -13.88
N THR A 74 10.94 6.20 -13.97
CA THR A 74 10.76 7.15 -12.88
C THR A 74 9.41 6.91 -12.19
N ASN A 75 9.43 6.57 -10.91
CA ASN A 75 8.25 6.17 -10.15
C ASN A 75 7.72 7.29 -9.24
N TYR A 76 6.45 7.65 -9.42
CA TYR A 76 5.67 8.53 -8.55
C TYR A 76 4.51 7.79 -7.83
N ALA A 77 4.27 6.52 -8.16
CA ALA A 77 3.28 5.70 -7.49
C ALA A 77 3.63 5.48 -6.02
N VAL A 78 2.62 5.42 -5.16
CA VAL A 78 2.78 5.26 -3.71
C VAL A 78 1.76 4.24 -3.24
N GLY A 79 2.23 3.21 -2.54
CA GLY A 79 1.37 2.22 -1.88
C GLY A 79 0.21 2.86 -1.10
N GLY A 80 -1.00 2.30 -1.26
CA GLY A 80 -2.22 2.80 -0.61
C GLY A 80 -2.79 4.10 -1.18
N ALA A 81 -2.24 4.65 -2.28
CA ALA A 81 -2.77 5.86 -2.89
C ALA A 81 -4.19 5.67 -3.43
N PHE A 82 -5.03 6.68 -3.21
CA PHE A 82 -6.33 6.81 -3.85
C PHE A 82 -6.13 7.59 -5.16
N THR A 83 -7.06 7.52 -6.11
CA THR A 83 -6.94 8.29 -7.38
C THR A 83 -6.79 9.80 -7.13
N GLY A 84 -7.46 10.30 -6.11
CA GLY A 84 -7.43 11.70 -5.69
C GLY A 84 -7.90 11.86 -4.26
N VAL A 85 -8.37 13.06 -3.95
CA VAL A 85 -8.94 13.38 -2.65
C VAL A 85 -10.42 13.00 -2.69
N LEU A 86 -10.79 11.90 -2.05
CA LEU A 86 -12.17 11.48 -1.85
C LEU A 86 -12.68 12.13 -0.55
N THR A 87 -13.46 13.20 -0.68
CA THR A 87 -14.17 13.83 0.44
C THR A 87 -15.54 13.19 0.59
N GLY A 88 -15.89 12.76 1.80
CA GLY A 88 -17.23 12.29 2.09
C GLY A 88 -18.21 13.40 2.41
N THR A 89 -19.29 13.03 3.10
CA THR A 89 -20.39 13.95 3.41
C THR A 89 -20.05 14.94 4.54
N LYS A 90 -18.93 14.74 5.24
CA LYS A 90 -18.45 15.59 6.34
C LYS A 90 -17.36 16.59 5.92
N GLY A 91 -16.98 16.63 4.64
CA GLY A 91 -16.10 17.65 4.08
C GLY A 91 -14.62 17.38 4.32
N LYS A 92 -13.89 18.30 4.97
CA LYS A 92 -12.44 18.11 5.21
C LYS A 92 -12.14 17.05 6.28
N ASP A 93 -13.12 16.79 7.15
CA ASP A 93 -12.96 15.91 8.31
C ASP A 93 -13.04 14.42 7.94
N ASP A 94 -13.49 14.09 6.72
CA ASP A 94 -13.51 12.73 6.16
C ASP A 94 -12.74 12.63 4.83
N GLU A 95 -11.80 13.55 4.62
CA GLU A 95 -10.93 13.58 3.44
C GLU A 95 -9.98 12.37 3.40
N ARG A 96 -10.05 11.57 2.33
CA ARG A 96 -9.16 10.42 2.08
C ARG A 96 -8.40 10.63 0.77
N SER A 97 -7.08 10.72 0.84
CA SER A 97 -6.22 10.76 -0.36
C SER A 97 -5.27 9.57 -0.49
N ASN A 98 -5.13 8.83 0.60
CA ASN A 98 -4.33 7.62 0.73
C ASN A 98 -4.92 6.84 1.91
N TRP A 99 -4.73 5.52 1.93
CA TRP A 99 -5.11 4.65 3.04
C TRP A 99 -4.46 5.08 4.35
N SER A 100 -3.22 5.56 4.28
CA SER A 100 -2.49 6.08 5.43
C SER A 100 -2.69 7.59 5.56
N THR A 101 -3.13 8.01 6.75
CA THR A 101 -3.21 9.44 7.12
C THR A 101 -1.85 10.14 7.12
N TRP A 102 -0.75 9.39 7.24
CA TRP A 102 0.63 9.89 7.15
C TRP A 102 1.04 10.22 5.71
N LEU A 103 0.44 9.52 4.76
CA LEU A 103 0.63 9.75 3.33
C LEU A 103 -0.49 10.65 2.77
N LYS A 104 -1.15 11.45 3.64
CA LYS A 104 -2.07 12.49 3.20
C LYS A 104 -1.35 13.42 2.22
N GLY A 105 -1.94 13.63 1.05
CA GLY A 105 -1.30 14.35 -0.06
C GLY A 105 -0.45 13.47 -0.99
N TRP A 106 -0.56 12.14 -0.95
CA TRP A 106 0.06 11.24 -1.94
C TRP A 106 -0.95 10.46 -2.80
N GLY A 107 -2.16 11.01 -2.98
CA GLY A 107 -3.12 10.50 -3.97
C GLY A 107 -2.66 10.77 -5.41
N GLY A 108 -3.22 10.04 -6.39
CA GLY A 108 -2.79 10.07 -7.79
C GLY A 108 -2.77 11.47 -8.43
N VAL A 109 -3.79 12.30 -8.20
CA VAL A 109 -3.80 13.71 -8.64
C VAL A 109 -2.60 14.48 -8.07
N GLN A 110 -2.22 14.22 -6.82
CA GLN A 110 -1.08 14.90 -6.21
C GLN A 110 0.26 14.36 -6.72
N GLN A 111 0.35 13.07 -7.06
CA GLN A 111 1.53 12.48 -7.70
C GLN A 111 1.84 13.15 -9.04
N THR A 112 0.83 13.35 -9.90
CA THR A 112 1.02 14.06 -11.18
C THR A 112 1.37 15.53 -10.98
N LYS A 113 0.81 16.21 -9.97
CA LYS A 113 1.21 17.59 -9.61
C LYS A 113 2.65 17.68 -9.10
N THR A 114 3.09 16.73 -8.28
CA THR A 114 4.47 16.65 -7.79
C THR A 114 5.44 16.46 -8.96
N PHE A 115 5.14 15.52 -9.87
CA PHE A 115 5.90 15.34 -11.10
C PHE A 115 6.04 16.65 -11.88
N LEU A 116 4.93 17.36 -12.12
CA LEU A 116 4.99 18.63 -12.85
C LEU A 116 5.82 19.68 -12.10
N ALA A 117 5.70 19.77 -10.78
CA ALA A 117 6.51 20.70 -9.99
C ALA A 117 8.01 20.40 -10.10
N GLU A 118 8.39 19.12 -10.07
CA GLU A 118 9.78 18.66 -10.21
C GLU A 118 10.31 18.80 -11.65
N ASN A 119 9.41 18.89 -12.65
CA ASN A 119 9.75 18.98 -14.07
C ASN A 119 9.39 20.34 -14.68
N ASN A 120 9.43 21.42 -13.88
CA ASN A 120 9.21 22.80 -14.34
C ASN A 120 7.87 23.01 -15.08
N GLY A 121 6.84 22.29 -14.66
CA GLY A 121 5.49 22.32 -15.22
C GLY A 121 5.36 21.65 -16.58
N LYS A 122 6.31 20.82 -17.00
CA LYS A 122 6.33 20.21 -18.34
C LYS A 122 6.48 18.69 -18.29
N ALA A 123 5.86 18.04 -19.25
CA ALA A 123 6.03 16.63 -19.56
C ALA A 123 6.92 16.47 -20.81
N ASP A 124 7.80 15.46 -20.81
CA ASP A 124 8.54 15.03 -22.01
C ASP A 124 7.57 14.38 -23.02
N PRO A 125 7.43 14.93 -24.25
CA PRO A 125 6.57 14.36 -25.29
C PRO A 125 7.10 13.04 -25.87
N LYS A 126 8.33 12.61 -25.53
CA LYS A 126 8.94 11.34 -25.98
C LYS A 126 8.91 10.23 -24.92
N ALA A 127 8.34 10.51 -23.75
CA ALA A 127 8.18 9.53 -22.68
C ALA A 127 6.80 8.85 -22.73
N LEU A 128 6.73 7.66 -22.12
CA LEU A 128 5.47 6.97 -21.85
C LEU A 128 5.05 7.24 -20.40
N TYR A 129 3.78 7.58 -20.18
CA TYR A 129 3.23 7.83 -18.84
C TYR A 129 2.21 6.75 -18.51
N ILE A 130 2.39 6.04 -17.40
CA ILE A 130 1.49 4.96 -16.97
C ILE A 130 0.70 5.43 -15.75
N ILE A 131 -0.63 5.38 -15.82
CA ILE A 131 -1.53 5.67 -14.71
C ILE A 131 -2.25 4.38 -14.32
N SER A 132 -1.90 3.80 -13.16
CA SER A 132 -2.53 2.59 -12.61
C SER A 132 -2.96 2.81 -11.17
N VAL A 133 -4.18 3.30 -10.99
CA VAL A 133 -4.71 3.66 -9.67
C VAL A 133 -6.22 3.48 -9.60
N GLY A 134 -6.69 3.22 -8.38
CA GLY A 134 -8.10 3.31 -8.00
C GLY A 134 -8.63 2.07 -7.31
N GLY A 135 -7.83 1.01 -7.17
CA GLY A 135 -8.24 -0.15 -6.37
C GLY A 135 -8.56 0.24 -4.92
N ASN A 136 -7.76 1.15 -4.35
CA ASN A 136 -8.00 1.65 -2.99
C ASN A 136 -9.26 2.53 -2.84
N ASP A 137 -9.78 3.07 -3.94
CA ASP A 137 -10.98 3.90 -3.91
C ASP A 137 -12.23 3.07 -3.58
N ALA A 138 -12.20 1.75 -3.79
CA ALA A 138 -13.28 0.83 -3.42
C ALA A 138 -13.60 0.88 -1.91
N TYR A 139 -12.60 1.16 -1.07
CA TYR A 139 -12.84 1.33 0.37
C TYR A 139 -13.61 2.61 0.70
N ALA A 140 -13.61 3.61 -0.18
CA ALA A 140 -14.48 4.76 -0.04
C ALA A 140 -15.92 4.44 -0.46
N ALA A 141 -16.14 3.43 -1.32
CA ALA A 141 -17.49 3.04 -1.75
C ALA A 141 -18.37 2.59 -0.57
N GLN A 142 -17.78 1.96 0.46
CA GLN A 142 -18.50 1.56 1.68
C GLN A 142 -19.16 2.76 2.39
N ASP A 143 -18.50 3.92 2.41
CA ASP A 143 -18.99 5.11 3.10
C ASP A 143 -19.73 6.09 2.20
N LEU A 144 -19.35 6.15 0.91
CA LEU A 144 -19.87 7.11 -0.06
C LEU A 144 -21.02 6.56 -0.92
N GLY A 145 -21.15 5.24 -0.98
CA GLY A 145 -21.91 4.54 -2.03
C GLY A 145 -21.09 4.38 -3.31
N GLU A 146 -21.37 3.30 -4.05
CA GLU A 146 -20.63 2.92 -5.27
C GLU A 146 -20.67 4.01 -6.33
N ASP A 147 -21.85 4.56 -6.64
CA ASP A 147 -22.04 5.62 -7.64
C ASP A 147 -21.16 6.83 -7.38
N ARG A 148 -21.15 7.32 -6.13
CA ARG A 148 -20.43 8.54 -5.77
C ARG A 148 -18.92 8.30 -5.70
N ALA A 149 -18.51 7.15 -5.20
CA ALA A 149 -17.10 6.77 -5.19
C ALA A 149 -16.58 6.65 -6.63
N ALA A 150 -17.33 6.00 -7.53
CA ALA A 150 -16.96 5.85 -8.93
C ALA A 150 -16.83 7.21 -9.63
N ASP A 151 -17.76 8.13 -9.38
CA ASP A 151 -17.76 9.47 -9.97
C ASP A 151 -16.54 10.29 -9.54
N LEU A 152 -16.24 10.32 -8.24
CA LEU A 152 -15.07 11.02 -7.71
C LEU A 152 -13.74 10.41 -8.17
N SER A 153 -13.69 9.08 -8.22
CA SER A 153 -12.53 8.33 -8.68
C SER A 153 -12.24 8.61 -10.15
N SER A 154 -13.30 8.61 -10.98
CA SER A 154 -13.19 8.90 -12.41
C SER A 154 -12.85 10.37 -12.72
N ASP A 155 -13.37 11.33 -11.94
CA ASP A 155 -12.96 12.74 -12.02
C ASP A 155 -11.47 12.92 -11.72
N SER A 156 -10.98 12.19 -10.71
CA SER A 156 -9.57 12.24 -10.32
C SER A 156 -8.66 11.63 -11.37
N ALA A 157 -9.05 10.49 -11.96
CA ALA A 157 -8.32 9.86 -13.08
C ALA A 157 -8.29 10.76 -14.33
N LEU A 158 -9.40 11.43 -14.65
CA LEU A 158 -9.42 12.45 -15.70
C LEU A 158 -8.45 13.59 -15.37
N ALA A 159 -8.46 14.10 -14.15
CA ALA A 159 -7.56 15.19 -13.73
C ALA A 159 -6.08 14.79 -13.84
N MET A 160 -5.71 13.57 -13.44
CA MET A 160 -4.36 13.03 -13.63
C MET A 160 -3.97 13.01 -15.12
N THR A 161 -4.87 12.52 -15.98
CA THR A 161 -4.64 12.44 -17.43
C THR A 161 -4.47 13.84 -18.02
N LYS A 162 -5.34 14.80 -17.64
CA LYS A 162 -5.26 16.19 -18.08
C LYS A 162 -3.96 16.86 -17.65
N ASN A 163 -3.52 16.68 -16.40
CA ASN A 163 -2.27 17.24 -15.90
C ASN A 163 -1.09 16.86 -16.80
N LEU A 164 -1.02 15.60 -17.25
CA LEU A 164 0.05 15.12 -18.11
C LEU A 164 -0.09 15.65 -19.55
N LEU A 165 -1.27 15.51 -20.14
CA LEU A 165 -1.51 15.91 -21.54
C LEU A 165 -1.34 17.43 -21.74
N GLU A 166 -1.94 18.24 -20.86
CA GLU A 166 -1.83 19.71 -20.93
C GLU A 166 -0.38 20.20 -20.69
N ALA A 167 0.43 19.41 -19.98
CA ALA A 167 1.86 19.70 -19.77
C ALA A 167 2.76 19.21 -20.92
N GLY A 168 2.22 18.53 -21.94
CA GLY A 168 2.94 18.12 -23.14
C GLY A 168 3.18 16.61 -23.30
N ALA A 169 2.63 15.76 -22.43
CA ALA A 169 2.69 14.32 -22.62
C ALA A 169 1.93 13.91 -23.89
N LYS A 170 2.53 13.04 -24.71
CA LYS A 170 1.88 12.50 -25.92
C LYS A 170 1.32 11.11 -25.76
N TYR A 171 1.86 10.30 -24.84
CA TYR A 171 1.55 8.88 -24.74
C TYR A 171 1.20 8.52 -23.29
N VAL A 172 -0.06 8.24 -23.01
CA VAL A 172 -0.55 7.86 -21.68
C VAL A 172 -1.19 6.48 -21.75
N LEU A 173 -0.74 5.55 -20.91
CA LEU A 173 -1.29 4.21 -20.76
C LEU A 173 -2.06 4.10 -19.45
N LEU A 174 -3.31 3.66 -19.53
CA LEU A 174 -4.11 3.22 -18.38
C LEU A 174 -4.29 1.69 -18.49
N PRO A 175 -3.42 0.90 -17.83
CA PRO A 175 -3.32 -0.52 -18.11
C PRO A 175 -4.53 -1.33 -17.60
N ASN A 176 -5.23 -0.84 -16.58
CA ASN A 176 -6.39 -1.50 -15.96
C ASN A 176 -7.73 -0.87 -16.41
N ARG A 177 -7.74 -0.18 -17.56
CA ARG A 177 -8.94 0.41 -18.16
C ARG A 177 -9.22 -0.23 -19.51
N PHE A 178 -10.48 -0.24 -19.90
CA PHE A 178 -10.97 -0.80 -21.16
C PHE A 178 -12.35 -0.25 -21.50
N GLU A 179 -12.66 -0.19 -22.80
CA GLU A 179 -14.02 0.10 -23.27
C GLU A 179 -14.91 -1.11 -22.99
N ASP A 180 -15.99 -0.90 -22.24
CA ASP A 180 -16.94 -1.92 -21.85
C ASP A 180 -18.28 -1.71 -22.59
N ASP A 181 -18.73 -2.73 -23.30
CA ASP A 181 -19.99 -2.68 -24.07
C ASP A 181 -21.23 -2.98 -23.20
N ARG A 182 -21.04 -3.39 -21.93
CA ARG A 182 -22.15 -3.63 -21.00
C ARG A 182 -22.84 -2.31 -20.64
N THR A 183 -24.16 -2.39 -20.42
CA THR A 183 -24.99 -1.20 -20.13
C THR A 183 -25.63 -1.22 -18.73
N ASP A 184 -25.53 -2.35 -18.04
CA ASP A 184 -26.09 -2.65 -16.73
C ASP A 184 -24.99 -2.76 -15.66
N LEU A 185 -24.09 -1.78 -15.65
CA LEU A 185 -23.00 -1.72 -14.68
C LEU A 185 -23.55 -1.32 -13.31
N THR A 186 -23.28 -2.16 -12.30
CA THR A 186 -23.77 -1.95 -10.93
C THR A 186 -22.67 -1.96 -9.88
N SER A 187 -21.55 -2.64 -10.13
CA SER A 187 -20.42 -2.64 -9.20
C SER A 187 -19.60 -1.35 -9.30
N PHE A 188 -19.03 -0.92 -8.19
CA PHE A 188 -18.09 0.21 -8.16
C PHE A 188 -16.98 0.08 -9.23
N GLU A 189 -16.38 -1.10 -9.36
CA GLU A 189 -15.24 -1.35 -10.24
C GLU A 189 -15.61 -1.16 -11.72
N ASP A 190 -16.76 -1.69 -12.13
CA ASP A 190 -17.29 -1.59 -13.48
C ASP A 190 -17.71 -0.15 -13.82
N MET A 191 -18.48 0.48 -12.93
CA MET A 191 -18.90 1.86 -13.08
C MET A 191 -17.71 2.80 -13.19
N ARG A 192 -16.72 2.64 -12.30
CA ARG A 192 -15.49 3.44 -12.32
C ARG A 192 -14.73 3.21 -13.63
N ASN A 193 -14.60 1.97 -14.10
CA ASN A 193 -13.94 1.69 -15.38
C ASN A 193 -14.59 2.49 -16.52
N GLN A 194 -15.90 2.33 -16.70
CA GLN A 194 -16.60 2.98 -17.80
C GLN A 194 -16.60 4.50 -17.68
N GLN A 195 -16.83 5.04 -16.48
CA GLN A 195 -16.81 6.48 -16.26
C GLN A 195 -15.43 7.11 -16.52
N VAL A 196 -14.33 6.43 -16.17
CA VAL A 196 -12.97 6.90 -16.50
C VAL A 196 -12.81 6.99 -18.01
N VAL A 197 -13.18 5.93 -18.73
CA VAL A 197 -13.07 5.86 -20.20
C VAL A 197 -13.92 6.92 -20.87
N ASP A 198 -15.19 7.05 -20.47
CA ASP A 198 -16.12 8.04 -21.04
C ASP A 198 -15.63 9.47 -20.81
N LYS A 199 -15.20 9.80 -19.58
CA LYS A 199 -14.72 11.15 -19.23
C LYS A 199 -13.44 11.50 -20.01
N ILE A 200 -12.50 10.56 -20.15
CA ILE A 200 -11.28 10.76 -20.93
C ILE A 200 -11.59 10.90 -22.43
N ASN A 201 -12.40 10.00 -22.99
CA ASN A 201 -12.77 10.04 -24.41
C ASN A 201 -13.53 11.33 -24.76
N ALA A 202 -14.45 11.77 -23.89
CA ALA A 202 -15.15 13.04 -24.04
C ALA A 202 -14.18 14.25 -23.98
N TYR A 203 -13.19 14.22 -23.09
CA TYR A 203 -12.14 15.24 -23.06
C TYR A 203 -11.31 15.25 -24.35
N LEU A 204 -10.85 14.09 -24.83
CA LEU A 204 -10.05 13.97 -26.05
C LEU A 204 -10.81 14.42 -27.31
N ALA A 205 -12.14 14.23 -27.34
CA ALA A 205 -13.00 14.72 -28.41
C ALA A 205 -13.26 16.24 -28.36
N SER A 206 -12.94 16.89 -27.24
CA SER A 206 -13.17 18.33 -27.05
C SER A 206 -12.12 19.21 -27.74
N ASP A 207 -12.47 20.48 -27.96
CA ASP A 207 -11.54 21.49 -28.47
C ASP A 207 -10.45 21.86 -27.44
N ALA A 208 -10.66 21.57 -26.16
CA ALA A 208 -9.71 21.86 -25.09
C ALA A 208 -8.54 20.86 -25.03
N ALA A 209 -8.72 19.64 -25.54
CA ALA A 209 -7.67 18.63 -25.50
C ALA A 209 -6.53 18.96 -26.48
N PRO A 210 -5.26 18.79 -26.05
CA PRO A 210 -4.12 18.82 -26.95
C PRO A 210 -4.33 17.86 -28.13
N LYS A 211 -3.91 18.29 -29.33
CA LYS A 211 -3.95 17.45 -30.53
C LYS A 211 -2.70 16.58 -30.60
N ASP A 212 -2.76 15.49 -31.35
CA ASP A 212 -1.64 14.54 -31.53
C ASP A 212 -1.18 13.90 -30.20
N VAL A 213 -2.17 13.45 -29.42
CA VAL A 213 -1.98 12.70 -28.19
C VAL A 213 -2.68 11.35 -28.27
N HIS A 214 -2.15 10.37 -27.54
CA HIS A 214 -2.62 9.01 -27.51
C HIS A 214 -2.82 8.58 -26.05
N VAL A 215 -4.08 8.38 -25.67
CA VAL A 215 -4.43 7.72 -24.42
C VAL A 215 -4.88 6.31 -24.75
N LEU A 216 -4.23 5.31 -24.15
CA LEU A 216 -4.38 3.90 -24.49
C LEU A 216 -4.85 3.11 -23.27
N TYR A 217 -5.75 2.17 -23.53
CA TYR A 217 -6.37 1.32 -22.52
C TYR A 217 -5.78 -0.09 -22.62
N GLY A 218 -5.24 -0.61 -21.52
CA GLY A 218 -4.50 -1.88 -21.52
C GLY A 218 -5.36 -3.13 -21.34
N HIS A 219 -6.54 -3.01 -20.71
CA HIS A 219 -7.45 -4.12 -20.41
C HIS A 219 -6.81 -5.31 -19.66
N ASN A 220 -5.97 -5.06 -18.64
CA ASN A 220 -5.33 -6.12 -17.85
C ASN A 220 -6.31 -7.16 -17.28
N GLN A 221 -7.59 -6.81 -17.04
CA GLN A 221 -8.64 -7.73 -16.59
C GLN A 221 -8.83 -8.92 -17.54
N LEU A 222 -8.66 -8.71 -18.86
CA LEU A 222 -8.75 -9.78 -19.85
C LEU A 222 -7.66 -10.84 -19.67
N LEU A 223 -6.56 -10.55 -18.98
CA LEU A 223 -5.57 -11.57 -18.64
C LEU A 223 -6.17 -12.64 -17.71
N ASN A 224 -7.05 -12.26 -16.78
CA ASN A 224 -7.69 -13.21 -15.87
C ASN A 224 -8.65 -14.12 -16.63
N GLU A 225 -9.45 -13.56 -17.54
CA GLU A 225 -10.32 -14.34 -18.42
C GLU A 225 -9.50 -15.33 -19.28
N ASN A 226 -8.35 -14.88 -19.81
CA ASN A 226 -7.43 -15.74 -20.55
C ASN A 226 -6.86 -16.87 -19.68
N ILE A 227 -6.57 -16.61 -18.40
CA ILE A 227 -6.08 -17.60 -17.44
C ILE A 227 -7.17 -18.63 -17.14
N GLU A 228 -8.40 -18.16 -16.91
CA GLU A 228 -9.56 -19.02 -16.69
C GLU A 228 -9.84 -19.92 -17.90
N GLU A 229 -9.83 -19.37 -19.11
CA GLU A 229 -10.11 -20.12 -20.34
C GLU A 229 -9.04 -21.17 -20.66
N GLN A 230 -7.75 -20.82 -20.47
CA GLN A 230 -6.63 -21.67 -20.89
C GLN A 230 -6.07 -22.56 -19.77
N GLY A 231 -6.52 -22.37 -18.52
CA GLY A 231 -6.01 -23.03 -17.33
C GLY A 231 -4.77 -22.32 -16.74
N PHE A 232 -4.79 -22.09 -15.42
CA PHE A 232 -3.73 -21.35 -14.72
C PHE A 232 -2.38 -22.08 -14.72
N GLU A 233 -2.38 -23.40 -14.88
CA GLU A 233 -1.17 -24.22 -14.99
C GLU A 233 -0.39 -23.90 -16.27
N LYS A 234 -1.07 -23.49 -17.35
CA LYS A 234 -0.42 -23.04 -18.59
C LYS A 234 0.40 -21.77 -18.36
N PHE A 235 -0.03 -20.93 -17.42
CA PHE A 235 0.69 -19.74 -17.00
C PHE A 235 1.79 -20.04 -15.97
N GLY A 236 1.90 -21.31 -15.58
CA GLY A 236 2.86 -21.82 -14.61
C GLY A 236 2.49 -21.51 -13.16
N TYR A 237 1.21 -21.25 -12.89
CA TYR A 237 0.69 -21.21 -11.53
C TYR A 237 0.32 -22.62 -11.07
N LYS A 238 0.36 -22.83 -9.75
CA LYS A 238 -0.22 -23.99 -9.06
C LYS A 238 -1.44 -23.59 -8.21
N SER A 239 -1.63 -22.28 -7.97
CA SER A 239 -2.77 -21.72 -7.27
C SER A 239 -3.09 -20.32 -7.81
N MET A 240 -4.39 -20.02 -7.92
CA MET A 240 -4.88 -18.67 -8.21
C MET A 240 -5.09 -17.83 -6.95
N GLY A 241 -4.81 -18.39 -5.77
CA GLY A 241 -4.82 -17.68 -4.50
C GLY A 241 -3.56 -16.84 -4.28
N PHE A 242 -3.23 -16.62 -3.01
CA PHE A 242 -2.08 -15.83 -2.56
C PHE A 242 -1.02 -16.68 -1.86
N TYR A 243 0.24 -16.26 -1.97
CA TYR A 243 1.37 -16.96 -1.35
C TYR A 243 1.55 -16.64 0.14
N LEU A 244 1.20 -15.44 0.59
CA LEU A 244 1.32 -15.03 1.99
C LEU A 244 0.08 -14.33 2.49
N ILE A 245 -0.19 -14.49 3.77
CA ILE A 245 -1.08 -13.60 4.52
C ILE A 245 -0.22 -12.49 5.07
N SER A 246 -0.55 -11.26 4.70
CA SER A 246 0.13 -10.11 5.26
C SER A 246 -0.53 -9.79 6.60
N ASP A 247 0.16 -10.13 7.70
CA ASP A 247 -0.16 -9.61 9.05
C ASP A 247 -0.15 -8.06 9.10
N TRP A 248 0.30 -7.42 8.02
CA TRP A 248 0.53 -5.99 7.87
C TRP A 248 -0.64 -5.20 7.29
N VAL A 249 -1.60 -5.82 6.61
CA VAL A 249 -2.79 -5.08 6.17
C VAL A 249 -3.79 -4.81 7.32
N PRO A 250 -3.89 -5.64 8.38
CA PRO A 250 -4.60 -5.26 9.61
C PRO A 250 -3.89 -4.17 10.44
N ALA A 251 -2.58 -3.93 10.26
CA ALA A 251 -1.85 -2.93 11.04
C ALA A 251 -2.18 -1.46 10.68
N TYR A 252 -3.00 -1.25 9.63
CA TYR A 252 -3.49 0.08 9.23
C TYR A 252 -4.99 0.27 9.46
N GLY A 253 -5.64 -0.66 10.16
CA GLY A 253 -7.01 -0.53 10.67
C GLY A 253 -7.25 -1.58 11.75
N TYR A 254 -7.21 -1.17 13.01
CA TYR A 254 -7.55 -2.04 14.14
C TYR A 254 -8.85 -2.80 13.87
N ALA A 255 -8.79 -4.13 14.01
CA ALA A 255 -9.92 -5.06 14.13
C ALA A 255 -10.89 -5.11 12.93
N LEU A 256 -10.63 -6.03 11.99
CA LEU A 256 -11.62 -6.96 11.43
C LEU A 256 -10.88 -8.14 10.77
N ALA A 257 -10.03 -8.81 11.55
CA ALA A 257 -9.77 -10.23 11.32
C ALA A 257 -10.94 -11.01 11.96
N SER A 258 -12.08 -11.08 11.29
CA SER A 258 -12.96 -12.24 11.37
C SER A 258 -14.09 -12.10 10.36
N GLU A 259 -14.27 -13.18 9.61
CA GLU A 259 -15.44 -13.52 8.79
C GLU A 259 -15.37 -13.03 7.34
N ASP A 260 -14.73 -13.90 6.53
CA ASP A 260 -15.17 -14.24 5.19
C ASP A 260 -15.09 -13.13 4.12
N ASN A 261 -13.88 -12.92 3.59
CA ASN A 261 -13.66 -12.06 2.42
C ASN A 261 -14.07 -12.72 1.08
N SER A 262 -14.84 -13.83 1.09
CA SER A 262 -15.35 -14.47 -0.13
C SER A 262 -16.36 -13.61 -0.90
N ASP A 263 -16.96 -12.61 -0.24
CA ASP A 263 -17.94 -11.71 -0.87
C ASP A 263 -17.32 -10.53 -1.64
N ILE A 264 -16.06 -10.16 -1.38
CA ILE A 264 -15.39 -9.01 -2.02
C ILE A 264 -14.64 -9.44 -3.29
N PHE A 265 -14.18 -10.69 -3.34
CA PHE A 265 -13.65 -11.33 -4.54
C PHE A 265 -14.44 -12.61 -4.76
N PRO A 266 -15.54 -12.59 -5.54
CA PRO A 266 -16.28 -13.80 -5.86
C PRO A 266 -15.41 -14.69 -6.75
N THR A 267 -14.56 -15.49 -6.12
CA THR A 267 -13.85 -16.57 -6.80
C THR A 267 -14.86 -17.68 -7.08
N THR A 268 -14.87 -18.21 -8.30
CA THR A 268 -15.63 -19.43 -8.58
C THR A 268 -15.15 -20.54 -7.64
N LYS A 269 -15.98 -21.56 -7.39
CA LYS A 269 -15.63 -22.69 -6.51
C LYS A 269 -14.36 -23.45 -6.95
N GLU A 270 -13.90 -23.21 -8.18
CA GLU A 270 -12.67 -23.75 -8.78
C GLU A 270 -11.43 -22.89 -8.46
N GLN A 271 -11.61 -21.59 -8.19
CA GLN A 271 -10.55 -20.62 -7.87
C GLN A 271 -10.14 -20.62 -6.38
N GLU A 272 -10.86 -21.30 -5.50
CA GLU A 272 -10.60 -21.40 -4.04
C GLU A 272 -9.42 -22.31 -3.65
N THR A 273 -8.61 -22.79 -4.58
CA THR A 273 -7.58 -23.80 -4.28
C THR A 273 -6.31 -23.18 -3.67
N GLN A 274 -6.36 -23.00 -2.34
CA GLN A 274 -5.28 -23.05 -1.35
C GLN A 274 -4.16 -22.00 -1.45
N GLY A 275 -3.95 -21.24 -0.36
CA GLY A 275 -2.82 -20.31 -0.17
C GLY A 275 -1.57 -20.98 0.42
N GLY A 276 -0.39 -20.44 0.11
CA GLY A 276 0.91 -20.85 0.67
C GLY A 276 1.18 -20.15 2.01
N TYR A 277 2.12 -20.64 2.82
CA TYR A 277 2.55 -19.98 4.05
C TYR A 277 4.06 -19.84 4.13
N GLY A 278 4.48 -18.63 4.51
CA GLY A 278 5.80 -18.33 5.04
C GLY A 278 5.73 -17.19 6.05
N ILE A 279 5.89 -17.54 7.33
CA ILE A 279 6.23 -16.72 8.51
C ILE A 279 5.18 -15.88 9.26
N TYR A 280 3.90 -15.89 8.89
CA TYR A 280 2.85 -15.43 9.84
C TYR A 280 1.61 -16.34 9.84
N SER A 281 1.30 -16.85 11.03
CA SER A 281 0.18 -17.71 11.45
C SER A 281 0.17 -19.18 10.99
N THR A 282 0.68 -20.07 11.85
CA THR A 282 0.54 -21.54 11.73
C THR A 282 -0.84 -22.07 12.12
N ASP A 283 -1.88 -21.23 12.21
CA ASP A 283 -3.16 -21.61 12.81
C ASP A 283 -4.37 -20.99 12.08
N SER A 284 -4.38 -21.07 10.76
CA SER A 284 -5.54 -20.71 9.95
C SER A 284 -6.11 -21.95 9.23
N LYS A 285 -7.44 -21.99 9.11
CA LYS A 285 -8.22 -23.02 8.40
C LYS A 285 -7.91 -23.13 6.90
N TYR A 286 -7.04 -22.28 6.36
CA TYR A 286 -6.70 -22.19 4.93
C TYR A 286 -5.41 -22.93 4.55
N TYR A 287 -4.70 -23.52 5.51
CA TYR A 287 -3.50 -24.33 5.24
C TYR A 287 -3.85 -25.81 4.98
N THR A 288 -3.33 -26.37 3.90
CA THR A 288 -3.30 -27.82 3.69
C THR A 288 -1.84 -28.30 3.53
N PRO A 289 -1.51 -29.55 3.88
CA PRO A 289 -0.19 -30.13 3.65
C PRO A 289 0.26 -30.18 2.18
N GLU A 290 -0.64 -29.90 1.23
CA GLU A 290 -0.41 -30.06 -0.22
C GLU A 290 0.35 -28.86 -0.83
N THR A 291 0.30 -27.67 -0.22
CA THR A 291 0.96 -26.44 -0.71
C THR A 291 2.32 -26.14 -0.08
N ALA A 292 2.79 -26.95 0.88
CA ALA A 292 4.00 -26.69 1.66
C ALA A 292 5.30 -26.58 0.85
N ALA A 293 5.29 -27.06 -0.40
CA ALA A 293 6.43 -27.03 -1.32
C ALA A 293 6.28 -25.98 -2.44
N PHE A 294 5.25 -25.12 -2.39
CA PHE A 294 5.02 -24.10 -3.40
C PHE A 294 5.85 -22.85 -3.10
N GLU A 295 6.37 -22.23 -4.14
CA GLU A 295 7.17 -21.01 -4.11
C GLU A 295 6.30 -19.78 -4.43
N PRO A 296 6.72 -18.53 -4.14
CA PRO A 296 5.92 -17.33 -4.41
C PRO A 296 5.40 -17.21 -5.85
N ASN A 297 6.22 -17.60 -6.83
CA ASN A 297 5.84 -17.56 -8.24
C ASN A 297 4.94 -18.74 -8.67
N ASP A 298 4.61 -19.67 -7.78
CA ASP A 298 3.56 -20.66 -8.04
C ASP A 298 2.15 -20.07 -7.83
N PHE A 299 2.03 -18.86 -7.28
CA PHE A 299 0.76 -18.18 -6.99
C PHE A 299 0.51 -17.01 -7.95
N TYR A 300 -0.76 -16.75 -8.23
CA TYR A 300 -1.17 -15.54 -8.96
C TYR A 300 -0.95 -14.28 -8.10
N LEU A 301 -1.35 -14.32 -6.83
CA LEU A 301 -1.08 -13.23 -5.89
C LEU A 301 0.12 -13.56 -4.99
N TYR A 302 0.93 -12.55 -4.69
CA TYR A 302 1.97 -12.66 -3.69
C TYR A 302 1.39 -12.58 -2.27
N ASP A 303 0.57 -11.57 -2.01
CA ASP A 303 -0.22 -11.40 -0.78
C ASP A 303 -1.71 -11.28 -1.11
N GLU A 304 -2.58 -10.95 -0.16
CA GLU A 304 -4.03 -10.93 -0.38
C GLU A 304 -4.51 -9.87 -1.38
N TYR A 305 -3.63 -8.95 -1.79
CA TYR A 305 -3.97 -7.79 -2.61
C TYR A 305 -3.11 -7.67 -3.86
N HIS A 306 -1.85 -8.13 -3.80
CA HIS A 306 -0.84 -7.77 -4.78
C HIS A 306 -0.39 -8.96 -5.63
N PRO A 307 -0.20 -8.76 -6.95
CA PRO A 307 0.29 -9.80 -7.85
C PRO A 307 1.68 -10.33 -7.49
N SER A 308 1.92 -11.61 -7.78
CA SER A 308 3.28 -12.16 -7.78
C SER A 308 4.13 -11.59 -8.91
N ASN A 309 5.45 -11.75 -8.81
CA ASN A 309 6.37 -11.34 -9.86
C ASN A 309 6.09 -12.06 -11.18
N ARG A 310 5.71 -13.35 -11.14
CA ARG A 310 5.23 -14.08 -12.32
C ARG A 310 4.02 -13.40 -12.94
N THR A 311 3.05 -12.99 -12.13
CA THR A 311 1.87 -12.27 -12.62
C THR A 311 2.24 -10.92 -13.21
N HIS A 312 3.18 -10.19 -12.61
CA HIS A 312 3.72 -8.96 -13.20
C HIS A 312 4.44 -9.18 -14.54
N LYS A 313 5.17 -10.30 -14.71
CA LYS A 313 5.75 -10.68 -16.00
C LYS A 313 4.66 -10.98 -17.02
N HIS A 314 3.59 -11.68 -16.63
CA HIS A 314 2.42 -11.91 -17.49
C HIS A 314 1.68 -10.62 -17.86
N PHE A 315 1.55 -9.64 -16.95
CA PHE A 315 1.02 -8.32 -17.31
C PHE A 315 1.90 -7.62 -18.35
N ALA A 316 3.22 -7.70 -18.21
CA ALA A 316 4.13 -7.09 -19.17
C ALA A 316 4.08 -7.77 -20.55
N THR A 317 4.13 -9.11 -20.61
CA THR A 317 3.94 -9.83 -21.89
C THR A 317 2.57 -9.59 -22.47
N TYR A 318 1.53 -9.45 -21.64
CA TYR A 318 0.17 -9.10 -22.04
C TYR A 318 0.09 -7.74 -22.69
N LEU A 319 0.58 -6.70 -22.01
CA LEU A 319 0.57 -5.33 -22.50
C LEU A 319 1.39 -5.17 -23.78
N LEU A 320 2.53 -5.86 -23.89
CA LEU A 320 3.43 -5.76 -25.05
C LEU A 320 3.09 -6.73 -26.19
N ASN A 321 2.30 -7.77 -25.92
CA ASN A 321 2.02 -8.90 -26.81
C ASN A 321 3.26 -9.59 -27.40
N LYS A 322 4.32 -9.70 -26.59
CA LYS A 322 5.56 -10.39 -26.95
C LYS A 322 6.22 -11.01 -25.71
N ASP A 323 7.20 -11.87 -25.95
CA ASP A 323 8.12 -12.31 -24.92
C ASP A 323 8.90 -11.11 -24.38
N ILE A 324 9.32 -11.18 -23.12
CA ILE A 324 10.11 -10.13 -22.46
C ILE A 324 11.41 -10.72 -21.92
N GLU A 325 12.44 -9.88 -21.85
CA GLU A 325 13.67 -10.22 -21.15
C GLU A 325 13.54 -9.90 -19.65
N SER A 326 13.99 -10.84 -18.82
CA SER A 326 14.03 -10.70 -17.36
C SER A 326 15.39 -11.12 -16.80
N GLU A 327 15.62 -10.90 -15.52
CA GLU A 327 16.83 -11.34 -14.82
C GLU A 327 17.05 -12.85 -14.92
N ASP A 328 15.96 -13.61 -15.05
CA ASP A 328 15.98 -15.07 -15.13
C ASP A 328 16.06 -15.59 -16.58
N GLY A 329 16.25 -14.69 -17.55
CA GLY A 329 16.20 -14.95 -18.99
C GLY A 329 14.87 -14.56 -19.63
N THR A 330 14.64 -15.03 -20.85
CA THR A 330 13.42 -14.76 -21.63
C THR A 330 12.20 -15.37 -20.94
N PHE A 331 11.19 -14.54 -20.69
CA PHE A 331 9.88 -14.97 -20.19
C PHE A 331 8.87 -14.96 -21.35
N GLU A 332 8.41 -16.15 -21.71
CA GLU A 332 7.57 -16.37 -22.88
C GLU A 332 6.14 -15.88 -22.67
N LYS A 333 5.57 -15.30 -23.73
CA LYS A 333 4.15 -15.00 -23.82
C LYS A 333 3.36 -16.29 -24.04
N VAL A 334 2.52 -16.64 -23.08
CA VAL A 334 1.77 -17.91 -23.10
C VAL A 334 0.29 -17.79 -23.47
N TYR A 335 -0.26 -16.57 -23.52
CA TYR A 335 -1.67 -16.35 -23.85
C TYR A 335 -1.87 -16.20 -25.37
N ASN A 336 -3.04 -16.68 -25.83
CA ASN A 336 -3.37 -16.80 -27.26
C ASN A 336 -4.47 -15.80 -27.71
N GLY A 337 -4.92 -14.93 -26.82
CA GLY A 337 -6.05 -14.03 -27.03
C GLY A 337 -5.77 -12.83 -27.93
N GLU A 338 -6.79 -11.99 -28.12
CA GLU A 338 -6.66 -10.75 -28.87
C GLU A 338 -5.61 -9.81 -28.28
N MET A 339 -4.91 -9.10 -29.16
CA MET A 339 -4.02 -8.01 -28.74
C MET A 339 -4.83 -6.91 -28.05
N ASN A 340 -4.34 -6.46 -26.89
CA ASN A 340 -4.90 -5.27 -26.24
C ASN A 340 -4.65 -4.01 -27.10
N PRO A 341 -5.40 -2.91 -26.90
CA PRO A 341 -5.24 -1.67 -27.66
C PRO A 341 -3.83 -1.07 -27.63
N PHE A 342 -3.11 -1.15 -26.51
CA PHE A 342 -1.73 -0.67 -26.40
C PHE A 342 -0.76 -1.49 -27.27
N ALA A 343 -0.82 -2.82 -27.20
CA ALA A 343 -0.06 -3.71 -28.10
C ALA A 343 -0.39 -3.49 -29.57
N LYS A 344 -1.69 -3.33 -29.90
CA LYS A 344 -2.15 -3.03 -31.27
C LYS A 344 -1.52 -1.73 -31.78
N ALA A 345 -1.49 -0.68 -30.95
CA ALA A 345 -0.93 0.62 -31.29
C ALA A 345 0.60 0.61 -31.46
N LEU A 346 1.32 -0.21 -30.68
CA LEU A 346 2.75 -0.47 -30.87
C LEU A 346 3.00 -1.18 -32.21
N ALA A 347 2.26 -2.27 -32.47
CA ALA A 347 2.48 -3.12 -33.63
C ALA A 347 2.18 -2.44 -34.97
N ASN A 348 1.19 -1.54 -35.00
CA ASN A 348 0.81 -0.82 -36.22
C ASN A 348 1.52 0.55 -36.38
N GLY A 349 2.39 0.92 -35.44
CA GLY A 349 3.13 2.18 -35.46
C GLY A 349 2.31 3.44 -35.16
N THR A 350 1.12 3.30 -34.57
CA THR A 350 0.33 4.45 -34.08
C THR A 350 1.05 5.16 -32.94
N ILE A 351 1.80 4.42 -32.13
CA ILE A 351 2.70 4.97 -31.11
C ILE A 351 4.13 4.43 -31.30
N PRO A 352 5.16 5.12 -30.76
CA PRO A 352 6.53 4.65 -30.80
C PRO A 352 6.69 3.30 -30.08
N ASN A 353 7.61 2.48 -30.57
CA ASN A 353 8.06 1.25 -29.92
C ASN A 353 9.29 1.47 -29.01
N GLU A 354 9.82 2.69 -28.96
CA GLU A 354 10.93 3.11 -28.10
C GLU A 354 10.64 4.48 -27.48
N TYR A 355 10.99 4.65 -26.21
CA TYR A 355 10.77 5.86 -25.42
C TYR A 355 12.05 6.27 -24.68
N THR A 356 12.17 7.57 -24.37
CA THR A 356 13.30 8.11 -23.59
C THR A 356 13.28 7.67 -22.13
N THR A 357 12.08 7.52 -21.57
CA THR A 357 11.82 7.21 -20.16
C THR A 357 10.37 6.76 -20.03
N ILE A 358 10.10 5.97 -19.00
CA ILE A 358 8.75 5.68 -18.53
C ILE A 358 8.53 6.38 -17.20
N TYR A 359 7.39 7.06 -17.08
CA TYR A 359 6.90 7.59 -15.81
C TYR A 359 5.72 6.76 -15.34
N THR A 360 5.64 6.45 -14.04
CA THR A 360 4.50 5.74 -13.48
C THR A 360 3.87 6.45 -12.29
N PHE A 361 2.54 6.42 -12.23
CA PHE A 361 1.69 7.04 -11.22
C PHE A 361 0.63 6.03 -10.78
N GLY A 362 0.45 5.91 -9.47
CA GLY A 362 -0.66 5.18 -8.91
C GLY A 362 -0.45 4.58 -7.54
N ASP A 363 -1.00 3.39 -7.34
CA ASP A 363 -1.04 2.69 -6.05
C ASP A 363 0.00 1.56 -5.95
N SER A 364 -0.16 0.69 -4.95
CA SER A 364 0.76 -0.41 -4.65
C SER A 364 0.93 -1.41 -5.80
N SER A 365 -0.07 -1.55 -6.69
CA SER A 365 0.02 -2.43 -7.87
C SER A 365 1.12 -2.04 -8.86
N ILE A 366 1.60 -0.80 -8.77
CA ILE A 366 2.61 -0.23 -9.66
C ILE A 366 3.70 0.55 -8.91
N ASP A 367 3.77 0.43 -7.59
CA ASP A 367 4.81 1.07 -6.78
C ASP A 367 6.11 0.25 -6.82
N SER A 368 7.16 0.83 -7.42
CA SER A 368 8.52 0.26 -7.47
C SER A 368 9.40 0.60 -6.25
N GLY A 369 8.81 1.08 -5.16
CA GLY A 369 9.49 1.36 -3.88
C GLY A 369 9.51 2.83 -3.46
N ARG A 370 8.75 3.70 -4.14
CA ARG A 370 8.66 5.14 -3.82
C ARG A 370 7.88 5.36 -2.53
N GLY A 371 6.88 4.54 -2.20
CA GLY A 371 6.20 4.60 -0.91
C GLY A 371 7.16 4.45 0.28
N LEU A 372 8.15 3.56 0.17
CA LEU A 372 9.21 3.40 1.16
C LEU A 372 10.11 4.63 1.26
N GLU A 373 10.52 5.20 0.13
CA GLU A 373 11.36 6.42 0.09
C GLU A 373 10.65 7.61 0.75
N VAL A 374 9.40 7.85 0.38
CA VAL A 374 8.56 8.94 0.91
C VAL A 374 8.41 8.80 2.42
N THR A 375 8.04 7.61 2.90
CA THR A 375 7.89 7.34 4.34
C THR A 375 9.20 7.55 5.08
N THR A 376 10.30 7.00 4.56
CA THR A 376 11.63 7.16 5.17
C THR A 376 12.00 8.63 5.31
N THR A 377 11.69 9.44 4.31
CA THR A 377 11.94 10.89 4.33
C THR A 377 11.06 11.59 5.38
N LEU A 378 9.77 11.26 5.45
CA LEU A 378 8.84 11.81 6.45
C LEU A 378 9.31 11.51 7.87
N VAL A 379 9.68 10.26 8.16
CA VAL A 379 10.21 9.83 9.48
C VAL A 379 11.50 10.59 9.81
N LYS A 380 12.46 10.66 8.88
CA LYS A 380 13.72 11.40 9.08
C LYS A 380 13.49 12.89 9.36
N ASN A 381 12.52 13.52 8.71
CA ASN A 381 12.22 14.94 8.90
C ASN A 381 11.50 15.22 10.22
N ARG A 382 10.66 14.30 10.70
CA ARG A 382 10.05 14.39 12.04
C ARG A 382 11.11 14.39 13.14
N VAL A 383 12.02 13.43 13.12
CA VAL A 383 13.13 13.32 14.11
C VAL A 383 13.96 14.60 14.15
N LYS A 384 14.22 15.23 13.00
CA LYS A 384 14.91 16.53 12.92
C LYS A 384 14.11 17.68 13.53
N THR A 385 12.78 17.66 13.41
CA THR A 385 11.92 18.72 13.94
C THR A 385 11.83 18.60 15.47
N GLU A 386 11.71 17.39 16.00
CA GLU A 386 11.74 17.11 17.45
C GLU A 386 13.10 17.45 18.08
N ALA A 387 14.21 17.24 17.36
CA ALA A 387 15.55 17.58 17.84
C ALA A 387 15.87 19.09 17.82
N ASN A 388 15.11 19.89 17.06
CA ASN A 388 15.36 21.33 16.89
C ASN A 388 14.33 22.23 17.61
N ASP A 389 13.43 21.67 18.40
CA ASP A 389 12.53 22.43 19.27
C ASP A 389 13.26 22.84 20.57
N PRO A 390 13.55 24.13 20.80
CA PRO A 390 14.24 24.60 22.01
C PRO A 390 13.39 24.44 23.29
N SER A 391 12.11 24.09 23.19
CA SER A 391 11.21 23.93 24.33
C SER A 391 11.31 22.56 25.02
N ALA A 392 12.05 21.60 24.44
CA ALA A 392 12.21 20.26 25.00
C ALA A 392 13.07 20.20 26.28
N ASN A 393 13.63 21.33 26.73
CA ASN A 393 14.48 21.37 27.92
C ASN A 393 14.10 22.53 28.85
N GLN A 394 12.90 22.49 29.41
CA GLN A 394 12.56 23.31 30.58
C GLN A 394 11.88 22.47 31.66
N SER A 395 12.71 21.88 32.51
CA SER A 395 12.31 21.46 33.85
C SER A 395 11.97 22.72 34.66
N ASN A 396 10.69 22.98 34.88
CA ASN A 396 10.26 23.93 35.91
C ASN A 396 9.64 23.16 37.07
N THR A 397 10.43 23.09 38.14
CA THR A 397 9.97 23.01 39.52
C THR A 397 9.02 24.17 39.81
N ASP A 398 7.86 23.90 40.38
CA ASP A 398 7.27 24.76 41.40
C ASP A 398 6.19 24.01 42.19
N ASP A 399 6.36 24.04 43.50
CA ASP A 399 5.43 23.59 44.53
C ASP A 399 4.18 24.48 44.55
N ASN A 400 2.99 23.87 44.72
CA ASN A 400 1.90 24.42 45.54
C ASN A 400 0.77 23.39 45.74
N GLU A 401 0.57 23.00 47.01
CA GLU A 401 -0.61 22.30 47.52
C GLU A 401 -1.82 23.24 47.61
N ALA A 402 -2.96 22.84 47.03
CA ALA A 402 -4.31 22.91 47.65
C ALA A 402 -5.43 22.45 46.68
N THR A 403 -5.96 21.26 46.95
CA THR A 403 -7.40 20.87 46.87
C THR A 403 -8.31 21.53 45.83
N HIS A 404 -8.26 21.03 44.59
CA HIS A 404 -9.39 20.82 43.68
C HIS A 404 -8.96 19.76 42.65
N GLY A 405 -9.86 18.89 42.20
CA GLY A 405 -9.54 17.82 41.25
C GLY A 405 -8.78 18.37 40.05
N SER A 406 -7.55 17.91 39.82
CA SER A 406 -6.67 18.52 38.82
C SER A 406 -7.19 18.19 37.42
N SER A 407 -7.41 19.19 36.58
CA SER A 407 -7.69 18.97 35.16
C SER A 407 -6.42 18.53 34.43
N TYR A 408 -6.56 17.63 33.47
CA TYR A 408 -5.48 17.15 32.61
C TYR A 408 -5.88 17.30 31.15
N ILE A 409 -5.01 17.92 30.36
CA ILE A 409 -5.17 18.01 28.91
C ILE A 409 -4.51 16.78 28.30
N VAL A 410 -5.31 15.92 27.68
CA VAL A 410 -4.86 14.70 27.00
C VAL A 410 -3.86 15.06 25.91
N LYS A 411 -2.69 14.44 25.95
CA LYS A 411 -1.64 14.58 24.95
C LYS A 411 -1.72 13.45 23.92
N PRO A 412 -1.22 13.64 22.70
CA PRO A 412 -1.02 12.53 21.77
C PRO A 412 -0.24 11.38 22.44
N GLY A 413 -0.75 10.15 22.31
CA GLY A 413 -0.18 8.95 22.93
C GLY A 413 -0.66 8.63 24.36
N ASP A 414 -1.46 9.50 24.97
CA ASP A 414 -2.05 9.22 26.27
C ASP A 414 -3.16 8.15 26.17
N ASN A 415 -3.22 7.30 27.18
CA ASN A 415 -4.40 6.52 27.53
C ASN A 415 -4.66 6.67 29.04
N LEU A 416 -5.88 6.36 29.49
CA LEU A 416 -6.23 6.51 30.91
C LEU A 416 -5.26 5.76 31.84
N TRP A 417 -4.74 4.61 31.41
CA TRP A 417 -3.81 3.80 32.20
C TRP A 417 -2.46 4.49 32.42
N ASN A 418 -1.88 5.07 31.37
CA ASN A 418 -0.60 5.77 31.45
C ASN A 418 -0.75 7.14 32.12
N ILE A 419 -1.88 7.82 31.93
CA ILE A 419 -2.24 9.02 32.70
C ILE A 419 -2.26 8.67 34.19
N VAL A 420 -2.87 7.54 34.57
CA VAL A 420 -2.88 7.10 35.97
C VAL A 420 -1.48 6.85 36.51
N LYS A 421 -0.64 6.11 35.76
CA LYS A 421 0.76 5.86 36.16
C LYS A 421 1.56 7.14 36.34
N MET A 422 1.37 8.12 35.46
CA MET A 422 2.06 9.39 35.48
C MET A 422 1.59 10.31 36.60
N ARG A 423 0.27 10.36 36.85
CA ARG A 423 -0.35 11.34 37.75
C ARG A 423 -0.58 10.79 39.17
N TYR A 424 -0.56 9.47 39.33
CA TYR A 424 -0.69 8.78 40.63
C TYR A 424 0.48 7.81 40.87
N PRO A 425 1.72 8.30 41.01
CA PRO A 425 2.92 7.47 41.09
C PRO A 425 2.96 6.50 42.30
N GLY A 426 2.09 6.71 43.31
CA GLY A 426 1.92 5.82 44.46
C GLY A 426 1.05 4.57 44.20
N LYS A 427 0.46 4.41 43.01
CA LYS A 427 -0.41 3.28 42.64
C LYS A 427 0.32 2.39 41.64
N GLN A 428 1.06 1.40 42.14
CA GLN A 428 1.98 0.61 41.31
C GLN A 428 1.46 -0.77 40.91
N THR A 429 0.41 -1.27 41.56
CA THR A 429 -0.21 -2.54 41.15
C THR A 429 -1.25 -2.34 40.05
N ASN A 430 -1.36 -3.30 39.13
CA ASN A 430 -2.35 -3.25 38.04
C ASN A 430 -3.79 -3.08 38.56
N ALA A 431 -4.12 -3.67 39.72
CA ALA A 431 -5.45 -3.54 40.34
C ALA A 431 -5.73 -2.11 40.82
N GLN A 432 -4.74 -1.44 41.42
CA GLN A 432 -4.86 -0.05 41.84
C GLN A 432 -4.97 0.89 40.63
N ILE A 433 -4.20 0.64 39.58
CA ILE A 433 -4.26 1.44 38.35
C ILE A 433 -5.64 1.30 37.69
N ALA A 434 -6.15 0.07 37.58
CA ALA A 434 -7.48 -0.19 37.03
C ALA A 434 -8.59 0.52 37.82
N HIS A 435 -8.49 0.56 39.16
CA HIS A 435 -9.43 1.29 40.01
C HIS A 435 -9.44 2.81 39.70
N GLU A 436 -8.26 3.42 39.56
CA GLU A 436 -8.17 4.86 39.25
C GLU A 436 -8.58 5.18 37.80
N VAL A 437 -8.32 4.28 36.84
CA VAL A 437 -8.84 4.42 35.45
C VAL A 437 -10.36 4.48 35.47
N GLN A 438 -11.01 3.61 36.25
CA GLN A 438 -12.46 3.60 36.40
C GLN A 438 -12.97 4.89 37.06
N ALA A 439 -12.25 5.42 38.06
CA ALA A 439 -12.61 6.66 38.73
C ALA A 439 -12.50 7.87 37.78
N ILE A 440 -11.46 7.95 36.96
CA ILE A 440 -11.34 9.00 35.93
C ILE A 440 -12.48 8.87 34.92
N TYR A 441 -12.78 7.67 34.44
CA TYR A 441 -13.88 7.47 33.49
C TYR A 441 -15.23 7.94 34.08
N GLN A 442 -15.53 7.57 35.33
CA GLN A 442 -16.75 7.99 36.02
C GLN A 442 -16.85 9.52 36.19
N ALA A 443 -15.74 10.19 36.49
CA ALA A 443 -15.72 11.65 36.64
C ALA A 443 -15.87 12.42 35.31
N ASN A 444 -15.74 11.73 34.17
CA ASN A 444 -15.71 12.33 32.85
C ASN A 444 -16.72 11.70 31.88
N GLN A 445 -17.78 11.05 32.36
CA GLN A 445 -18.77 10.38 31.49
C GLN A 445 -19.50 11.33 30.54
N ASN A 446 -19.47 12.64 30.82
CA ASN A 446 -20.01 13.67 29.94
C ASN A 446 -19.14 13.92 28.69
N ILE A 447 -17.88 13.48 28.68
CA ILE A 447 -16.93 13.71 27.59
C ILE A 447 -16.21 12.43 27.12
N ILE A 448 -16.04 11.42 27.98
CA ILE A 448 -15.48 10.11 27.64
C ILE A 448 -16.64 9.12 27.53
N HIS A 449 -16.95 8.69 26.31
CA HIS A 449 -18.01 7.72 26.02
C HIS A 449 -17.48 6.28 26.04
N ASN A 450 -16.19 6.10 25.80
CA ASN A 450 -15.49 4.81 25.85
C ASN A 450 -14.19 5.01 26.64
N PRO A 451 -13.96 4.32 27.77
CA PRO A 451 -12.75 4.49 28.58
C PRO A 451 -11.46 4.08 27.86
N HIS A 452 -11.56 3.32 26.76
CA HIS A 452 -10.43 2.93 25.92
C HIS A 452 -10.14 3.94 24.81
N LEU A 453 -10.90 5.02 24.69
CA LEU A 453 -10.76 6.03 23.63
C LEU A 453 -10.90 7.45 24.19
N ILE A 454 -9.76 8.13 24.30
CA ILE A 454 -9.65 9.55 24.66
C ILE A 454 -8.90 10.29 23.55
N TYR A 455 -9.20 11.57 23.34
CA TYR A 455 -8.65 12.34 22.22
C TYR A 455 -7.65 13.41 22.70
N PRO A 456 -6.58 13.70 21.92
CA PRO A 456 -5.69 14.81 22.23
C PRO A 456 -6.44 16.15 22.37
N ASN A 457 -5.93 17.02 23.24
CA ASN A 457 -6.52 18.29 23.66
C ASN A 457 -7.85 18.18 24.42
N GLN A 458 -8.35 16.98 24.68
CA GLN A 458 -9.48 16.79 25.59
C GLN A 458 -9.06 17.13 27.02
N THR A 459 -9.82 17.99 27.69
CA THR A 459 -9.59 18.32 29.10
C THR A 459 -10.42 17.38 29.97
N ILE A 460 -9.76 16.51 30.73
CA ILE A 460 -10.40 15.54 31.63
C ILE A 460 -10.12 15.91 33.10
N THR A 461 -11.09 15.63 33.97
CA THR A 461 -10.97 15.81 35.42
C THR A 461 -10.28 14.61 36.04
N LEU A 462 -9.22 14.82 36.81
CA LEU A 462 -8.58 13.76 37.59
C LEU A 462 -9.15 13.78 39.03
N PRO A 463 -9.83 12.71 39.47
CA PRO A 463 -10.33 12.60 40.84
C PRO A 463 -9.19 12.68 41.87
N SER A 464 -9.48 13.18 43.06
CA SER A 464 -8.54 13.07 44.17
C SER A 464 -8.35 11.60 44.55
N VAL A 465 -7.11 11.21 44.85
CA VAL A 465 -6.77 9.83 45.19
C VAL A 465 -7.62 9.35 46.36
N SER A 466 -8.44 8.31 46.15
CA SER A 466 -9.08 7.63 47.28
C SER A 466 -7.98 6.91 48.08
N LYS A 467 -7.90 7.24 49.38
CA LYS A 467 -6.95 6.63 50.32
C LYS A 467 -7.12 5.12 50.39
#